data_AF-A0A9W9Y805-F1
#
_entry.id   AF-A0A9W9Y805-F1
#
_cell.length_a   1.000
_cell.length_b   1.000
_cell.length_c   1.000
_cell.angle_alpha   90.00
_cell.angle_beta   90.00
_cell.angle_gamma   90.00
#
_symmetry.space_group_name_H-M   'P 1'
#
loop_
_entity.id
_entity.type
_entity.pdbx_description
1 polymer ?
#
loop_
_entity_poly.entity_id
_entity_poly.type
_entity_poly.pdbx_seq_one_letter_code
_entity_poly.pdbx_strand_id
1 'polypeptide(L)'
;MRALGEKHSQNIHQWEGGECGFHYFISCSCGNCDEDNIECSGNPFSTKNVLKCKFHHLAYRMECERRALDAASVIHPEMGRGHSNFCEAHFTVLPHFRAKDQNLSRLHYITSTNCGLVQGNMSWSIKARGEGYHWVMDLYERLKLPVFPAVVEALAKGVQEHITTTTKQQSDEGKKKRVQQKVARAEDQAERKKWGKRQAVQHSYGADDEDEDGVGEEEDPHLIADVEVLWQPMMMEIV
;
A
#
# COMPACT_ATOMS: atom_id res chain seq x y z
N MET A 1 0.06 -0.37 20.83
CA MET A 1 0.89 -1.60 20.72
C MET A 1 1.38 -2.14 22.07
N ARG A 2 1.93 -1.34 22.99
CA ARG A 2 2.46 -1.86 24.27
C ARG A 2 1.43 -2.57 25.16
N ALA A 3 0.28 -1.92 25.39
CA ALA A 3 -0.85 -2.52 26.13
C ALA A 3 -1.40 -3.80 25.47
N LEU A 4 -1.33 -3.87 24.13
CA LEU A 4 -1.73 -5.05 23.35
C LEU A 4 -0.82 -6.25 23.69
N GLY A 5 0.50 -6.00 23.72
CA GLY A 5 1.51 -7.00 24.06
C GLY A 5 1.41 -7.50 25.50
N GLU A 6 1.23 -6.58 26.44
CA GLU A 6 1.28 -6.89 27.88
C GLU A 6 0.00 -7.45 28.48
N LYS A 7 -1.17 -7.03 28.01
CA LYS A 7 -2.45 -7.28 28.69
C LYS A 7 -3.44 -8.00 27.78
N HIS A 8 -3.68 -7.46 26.59
CA HIS A 8 -4.69 -7.98 25.66
C HIS A 8 -4.42 -9.44 25.22
N SER A 9 -3.16 -9.79 25.01
CA SER A 9 -2.73 -11.17 24.64
C SER A 9 -2.98 -12.22 25.72
N GLN A 10 -3.17 -11.79 26.97
CA GLN A 10 -3.53 -12.63 28.12
C GLN A 10 -5.02 -12.54 28.49
N ASN A 11 -5.84 -11.90 27.65
CA ASN A 11 -7.25 -11.61 27.93
C ASN A 11 -7.48 -10.66 29.12
N ILE A 12 -6.52 -9.77 29.39
CA ILE A 12 -6.64 -8.75 30.44
C ILE A 12 -7.03 -7.43 29.77
N HIS A 13 -8.26 -6.97 30.02
CA HIS A 13 -8.84 -5.79 29.35
C HIS A 13 -8.97 -4.55 30.26
N GLN A 14 -8.75 -4.71 31.56
CA GLN A 14 -8.72 -3.63 32.54
C GLN A 14 -7.49 -3.79 33.43
N TRP A 15 -6.84 -2.67 33.77
CA TRP A 15 -5.67 -2.64 34.65
C TRP A 15 -5.57 -1.30 35.39
N GLU A 16 -4.64 -1.22 36.34
CA GLU A 16 -4.41 0.01 37.10
C GLU A 16 -3.93 1.13 36.17
N GLY A 17 -4.76 2.17 36.02
CA GLY A 17 -4.46 3.33 35.18
C GLY A 17 -4.84 3.22 33.69
N GLY A 18 -5.63 2.21 33.27
CA GLY A 18 -6.16 2.18 31.91
C GLY A 18 -6.97 0.94 31.54
N GLU A 19 -7.55 0.97 30.35
CA GLU A 19 -8.37 -0.10 29.79
C GLU A 19 -8.10 -0.34 28.30
N CYS A 20 -8.59 -1.46 27.79
CA CYS A 20 -8.40 -1.86 26.39
C CYS A 20 -9.27 -1.04 25.44
N GLY A 21 -8.68 -0.03 24.78
CA GLY A 21 -9.38 0.83 23.81
C GLY A 21 -9.49 0.28 22.38
N PHE A 22 -9.37 -1.03 22.16
CA PHE A 22 -9.38 -1.63 20.81
C PHE A 22 -10.74 -2.18 20.37
N HIS A 23 -11.64 -2.42 21.32
CA HIS A 23 -12.95 -3.02 21.07
C HIS A 23 -13.87 -2.73 22.26
N TYR A 24 -15.18 -2.87 22.06
CA TYR A 24 -16.15 -2.81 23.16
C TYR A 24 -15.94 -3.97 24.15
N PHE A 25 -16.31 -3.75 25.41
CA PHE A 25 -16.22 -4.77 26.48
C PHE A 25 -17.24 -5.89 26.35
N ILE A 26 -18.26 -5.67 25.51
CA ILE A 26 -19.36 -6.60 25.29
C ILE A 26 -19.38 -6.94 23.81
N SER A 27 -19.50 -8.22 23.50
CA SER A 27 -19.73 -8.74 22.14
C SER A 27 -21.16 -9.24 22.03
N CYS A 28 -21.79 -9.04 20.87
CA CYS A 28 -23.15 -9.53 20.60
C CYS A 28 -23.23 -11.05 20.80
N SER A 29 -24.29 -11.51 21.48
CA SER A 29 -24.56 -12.93 21.72
C SER A 29 -25.65 -13.51 20.82
N CYS A 30 -26.47 -12.67 20.17
CA CYS A 30 -27.61 -13.10 19.36
C CYS A 30 -27.35 -13.11 17.84
N GLY A 31 -26.25 -12.50 17.37
CA GLY A 31 -25.89 -12.41 15.95
C GLY A 31 -26.70 -11.42 15.12
N ASN A 32 -27.66 -10.71 15.73
CA ASN A 32 -28.57 -9.77 15.05
C ASN A 32 -28.37 -8.31 15.49
N CYS A 33 -27.40 -8.01 16.35
CA CYS A 33 -27.09 -6.62 16.70
C CYS A 33 -26.05 -6.06 15.73
N ASP A 34 -26.13 -4.75 15.50
CA ASP A 34 -25.06 -4.00 14.84
C ASP A 34 -23.78 -4.01 15.70
N GLU A 35 -22.61 -4.02 15.06
CA GLU A 35 -21.32 -4.09 15.74
C GLU A 35 -21.08 -2.92 16.71
N ASP A 36 -21.65 -1.74 16.40
CA ASP A 36 -21.54 -0.53 17.20
C ASP A 36 -22.71 -0.31 18.17
N ASN A 37 -23.81 -1.06 18.03
CA ASN A 37 -25.00 -0.90 18.88
C ASN A 37 -25.53 -2.26 19.35
N ILE A 38 -24.94 -2.75 20.45
CA ILE A 38 -25.31 -4.03 21.05
C ILE A 38 -26.47 -3.82 22.03
N GLU A 39 -27.70 -4.08 21.57
CA GLU A 39 -28.92 -3.99 22.39
C GLU A 39 -29.21 -5.28 23.20
N CYS A 40 -28.55 -6.39 22.85
CA CYS A 40 -28.71 -7.64 23.58
C CYS A 40 -27.93 -7.63 24.91
N SER A 41 -28.23 -8.60 25.79
CA SER A 41 -27.49 -8.81 27.04
C SER A 41 -25.98 -9.01 26.83
N GLY A 42 -25.59 -9.49 25.65
CA GLY A 42 -24.21 -9.64 25.20
C GLY A 42 -23.38 -10.62 26.04
N ASN A 43 -22.15 -10.86 25.58
CA ASN A 43 -21.14 -11.62 26.32
C ASN A 43 -19.92 -10.73 26.59
N PRO A 44 -19.23 -10.87 27.74
CA PRO A 44 -17.96 -10.18 27.95
C PRO A 44 -16.98 -10.53 26.83
N PHE A 45 -16.37 -9.50 26.24
CA PHE A 45 -15.40 -9.69 25.18
C PHE A 45 -14.24 -10.54 25.70
N SER A 46 -13.86 -11.55 24.92
CA SER A 46 -12.69 -12.38 25.19
C SER A 46 -11.80 -12.43 23.96
N THR A 47 -10.50 -12.30 24.18
CA THR A 47 -9.49 -12.50 23.15
C THR A 47 -9.60 -13.94 22.61
N LYS A 48 -9.84 -14.09 21.31
CA LYS A 48 -10.04 -15.41 20.66
C LYS A 48 -8.87 -16.37 20.89
N ASN A 49 -7.64 -15.87 20.83
CA ASN A 49 -6.41 -16.65 20.95
C ASN A 49 -5.58 -16.21 22.16
N VAL A 50 -5.90 -16.74 23.34
CA VAL A 50 -5.18 -16.38 24.59
C VAL A 50 -3.83 -17.08 24.67
N LEU A 51 -2.75 -16.31 24.85
CA LEU A 51 -1.39 -16.83 24.99
C LEU A 51 -1.13 -17.33 26.42
N LYS A 52 -1.47 -18.59 26.69
CA LYS A 52 -1.26 -19.23 28.00
C LYS A 52 0.22 -19.56 28.29
N CYS A 53 1.01 -19.81 27.25
CA CYS A 53 2.42 -20.15 27.39
C CYS A 53 3.25 -18.90 27.72
N LYS A 54 3.98 -18.92 28.86
CA LYS A 54 4.85 -17.81 29.30
C LYS A 54 5.87 -17.40 28.23
N PHE A 55 6.43 -18.37 27.51
CA PHE A 55 7.38 -18.12 26.43
C PHE A 55 6.73 -17.39 25.25
N HIS A 56 5.59 -17.88 24.74
CA HIS A 56 4.89 -17.21 23.64
C HIS A 56 4.38 -15.82 24.02
N HIS A 57 3.92 -15.64 25.26
CA HIS A 57 3.53 -14.33 25.77
C HIS A 57 4.71 -13.35 25.79
N LEU A 58 5.86 -13.77 26.35
CA LEU A 58 7.06 -12.94 26.38
C LEU A 58 7.50 -12.54 24.96
N ALA A 59 7.49 -13.51 24.05
CA ALA A 59 7.95 -13.33 22.69
C ALA A 59 6.99 -12.43 21.87
N TYR A 60 5.67 -12.55 22.08
CA TYR A 60 4.67 -11.63 21.53
C TYR A 60 4.83 -10.20 22.07
N ARG A 61 5.05 -10.06 23.38
CA ARG A 61 5.30 -8.76 24.02
C ARG A 61 6.54 -8.08 23.46
N MET A 62 7.64 -8.81 23.29
CA MET A 62 8.88 -8.28 22.68
C MET A 62 8.63 -7.76 21.27
N GLU A 63 7.87 -8.48 20.45
CA GLU A 63 7.57 -8.03 19.09
C GLU A 63 6.65 -6.80 19.08
N CYS A 64 5.65 -6.74 19.96
CA CYS A 64 4.81 -5.55 20.13
C CYS A 64 5.61 -4.33 20.56
N GLU A 65 6.60 -4.49 21.46
CA GLU A 65 7.50 -3.41 21.87
C GLU A 65 8.37 -2.95 20.69
N ARG A 66 8.97 -3.90 19.96
CA ARG A 66 9.78 -3.59 18.77
C ARG A 66 9.00 -2.77 17.74
N ARG A 67 7.71 -3.10 17.53
CA ARG A 67 6.82 -2.33 16.64
C ARG A 67 6.40 -0.99 17.22
N ALA A 68 6.22 -0.89 18.53
CA ALA A 68 5.95 0.41 19.15
C ALA A 68 7.14 1.36 18.98
N LEU A 69 8.38 0.85 19.10
CA LEU A 69 9.60 1.62 18.87
C LEU A 69 9.78 2.00 17.39
N ASP A 70 9.45 1.08 16.47
CA ASP A 70 9.51 1.30 15.03
C ASP A 70 8.33 2.13 14.49
N ALA A 71 7.30 2.41 15.29
CA ALA A 71 6.12 3.14 14.83
C ALA A 71 6.46 4.53 14.28
N ALA A 72 7.51 5.17 14.80
CA ALA A 72 7.99 6.47 14.33
C ALA A 72 8.62 6.41 12.91
N SER A 73 9.07 5.24 12.44
CA SER A 73 9.56 5.08 11.06
C SER A 73 8.42 4.97 10.04
N VAL A 74 7.22 4.64 10.52
CA VAL A 74 6.02 4.43 9.70
C VAL A 74 5.12 5.66 9.69
N ILE A 75 4.93 6.30 10.86
CA ILE A 75 4.01 7.42 11.05
C ILE A 75 4.74 8.72 10.75
N HIS A 76 4.27 9.45 9.74
CA HIS A 76 4.83 10.77 9.45
C HIS A 76 4.52 11.75 10.60
N PRO A 77 5.51 12.45 11.17
CA PRO A 77 5.32 13.27 12.38
C PRO A 77 4.29 14.39 12.21
N GLU A 78 4.16 14.95 11.02
CA GLU A 78 3.19 16.03 10.75
C GLU A 78 1.82 15.54 10.27
N MET A 79 1.76 14.42 9.54
CA MET A 79 0.50 13.95 8.96
C MET A 79 -0.25 13.01 9.91
N GLY A 80 0.43 12.46 10.93
CA GLY A 80 -0.14 11.52 11.89
C GLY A 80 -0.66 10.21 11.30
N ARG A 81 -0.48 10.00 9.99
CA ARG A 81 -0.89 8.80 9.25
C ARG A 81 0.32 8.00 8.82
N GLY A 82 0.20 6.68 8.88
CA GLY A 82 1.23 5.76 8.36
C GLY A 82 1.34 5.87 6.85
N HIS A 83 2.56 5.76 6.31
CA HIS A 83 2.74 5.65 4.86
C HIS A 83 2.05 4.35 4.37
N SER A 84 1.00 4.48 3.55
CA SER A 84 0.27 3.35 2.93
C SER A 84 1.15 2.47 2.03
N ASN A 85 2.37 2.92 1.74
CA ASN A 85 3.31 2.23 0.86
C ASN A 85 4.15 1.17 1.60
N PHE A 86 4.06 1.09 2.92
CA PHE A 86 4.66 -0.03 3.64
C PHE A 86 3.80 -1.28 3.43
N CYS A 87 4.47 -2.35 3.01
CA CYS A 87 3.90 -3.68 2.88
C CYS A 87 3.07 -4.04 4.12
N GLU A 88 1.83 -4.55 3.96
CA GLU A 88 0.98 -4.98 5.09
C GLU A 88 1.69 -5.96 6.02
N ALA A 89 2.56 -6.81 5.45
CA ALA A 89 3.36 -7.73 6.22
C ALA A 89 4.27 -7.00 7.22
N HIS A 90 4.69 -5.76 6.96
CA HIS A 90 5.43 -4.88 7.88
C HIS A 90 4.70 -4.63 9.19
N PHE A 91 3.37 -4.78 9.24
CA PHE A 91 2.54 -4.55 10.43
C PHE A 91 2.19 -5.82 11.21
N THR A 92 2.45 -7.01 10.66
CA THR A 92 2.17 -8.27 11.35
C THR A 92 3.05 -8.47 12.58
N VAL A 93 2.47 -8.70 13.78
CA VAL A 93 3.16 -8.87 15.08
C VAL A 93 3.68 -10.28 15.38
N LEU A 94 3.53 -11.25 14.46
CA LEU A 94 4.04 -12.61 14.62
C LEU A 94 4.98 -13.11 13.50
N PRO A 95 5.80 -12.29 12.81
CA PRO A 95 6.56 -12.78 11.66
C PRO A 95 7.64 -13.80 12.06
N HIS A 96 8.26 -13.60 13.23
CA HIS A 96 9.35 -14.43 13.73
C HIS A 96 8.91 -15.81 14.22
N PHE A 97 7.60 -16.04 14.41
CA PHE A 97 7.05 -17.32 14.85
C PHE A 97 6.53 -18.16 13.67
N ARG A 98 6.70 -17.67 12.44
CA ARG A 98 6.35 -18.42 11.24
C ARG A 98 7.48 -19.35 10.84
N ALA A 99 7.14 -20.35 10.03
CA ALA A 99 8.13 -21.20 9.40
C ALA A 99 9.17 -20.37 8.62
N LYS A 100 10.41 -20.86 8.58
CA LYS A 100 11.58 -20.12 8.07
C LYS A 100 11.36 -19.61 6.64
N ASP A 101 10.76 -20.43 5.80
CA ASP A 101 10.37 -20.12 4.42
C ASP A 101 9.39 -18.93 4.35
N GLN A 102 8.32 -18.95 5.15
CA GLN A 102 7.34 -17.86 5.20
C GLN A 102 7.97 -16.56 5.69
N ASN A 103 8.85 -16.64 6.70
CA ASN A 103 9.56 -15.47 7.20
C ASN A 103 10.52 -14.89 6.14
N LEU A 104 11.27 -15.74 5.43
CA LEU A 104 12.16 -15.30 4.36
C LEU A 104 11.39 -14.69 3.18
N SER A 105 10.28 -15.30 2.76
CA SER A 105 9.41 -14.77 1.70
C SER A 105 8.87 -13.38 2.07
N ARG A 106 8.47 -13.18 3.33
CA ARG A 106 8.05 -11.88 3.84
C ARG A 106 9.20 -10.86 3.84
N LEU A 107 10.37 -11.23 4.34
CA LEU A 107 11.55 -10.34 4.36
C LEU A 107 11.94 -9.94 2.94
N HIS A 108 11.92 -10.89 2.01
CA HIS A 108 12.12 -10.63 0.59
C HIS A 108 11.09 -9.63 0.05
N TYR A 109 9.79 -9.84 0.34
CA TYR A 109 8.75 -8.93 -0.12
C TYR A 109 8.96 -7.50 0.42
N ILE A 110 9.22 -7.34 1.73
CA ILE A 110 9.50 -6.03 2.34
C ILE A 110 10.73 -5.38 1.71
N THR A 111 11.82 -6.14 1.54
CA THR A 111 13.07 -5.64 0.94
C THR A 111 12.82 -5.19 -0.49
N SER A 112 12.13 -6.00 -1.29
CA SER A 112 11.80 -5.71 -2.69
C SER A 112 10.92 -4.47 -2.82
N THR A 113 9.87 -4.35 -2.00
CA THR A 113 9.02 -3.15 -1.95
C THR A 113 9.83 -1.90 -1.61
N ASN A 114 10.70 -1.97 -0.59
CA ASN A 114 11.55 -0.84 -0.21
C ASN A 114 12.52 -0.46 -1.33
N CYS A 115 13.17 -1.44 -1.97
CA CYS A 115 14.02 -1.19 -3.14
C CYS A 115 13.22 -0.55 -4.29
N GLY A 116 11.98 -1.00 -4.53
CA GLY A 116 11.09 -0.42 -5.54
C GLY A 116 10.72 1.04 -5.25
N LEU A 117 10.47 1.38 -3.98
CA LEU A 117 10.19 2.77 -3.56
C LEU A 117 11.40 3.68 -3.78
N VAL A 118 12.59 3.22 -3.39
CA VAL A 118 13.83 3.99 -3.59
C VAL A 118 14.13 4.13 -5.09
N GLN A 119 13.94 3.06 -5.86
CA GLN A 119 14.09 3.10 -7.32
C GLN A 119 13.12 4.09 -7.98
N GLY A 120 11.86 4.12 -7.56
CA GLY A 120 10.86 5.08 -8.06
C GLY A 120 11.23 6.54 -7.76
N ASN A 121 11.94 6.76 -6.65
CA ASN A 121 12.43 8.08 -6.26
C ASN A 121 13.78 8.48 -6.90
N MET A 122 14.28 7.71 -7.86
CA MET A 122 15.53 8.04 -8.55
C MET A 122 15.48 9.39 -9.27
N SER A 123 14.35 9.77 -9.86
CA SER A 123 14.19 11.07 -10.52
C SER A 123 14.38 12.24 -9.56
N TRP A 124 13.90 12.13 -8.31
CA TRP A 124 14.15 13.13 -7.28
C TRP A 124 15.61 13.09 -6.84
N SER A 125 16.16 11.89 -6.65
CA SER A 125 17.54 11.71 -6.19
C SER A 125 18.56 12.29 -7.17
N ILE A 126 18.35 12.12 -8.47
CA ILE A 126 19.16 12.73 -9.53
C ILE A 126 19.10 14.25 -9.45
N LYS A 127 17.92 14.84 -9.22
CA LYS A 127 17.79 16.31 -9.06
C LYS A 127 18.49 16.83 -7.81
N ALA A 128 18.42 16.10 -6.70
CA ALA A 128 18.95 16.52 -5.41
C ALA A 128 20.46 16.24 -5.25
N ARG A 129 20.97 15.16 -5.85
CA ARG A 129 22.35 14.67 -5.66
C ARG A 129 23.19 14.64 -6.94
N GLY A 130 22.59 14.90 -8.10
CA GLY A 130 23.26 14.94 -9.40
C GLY A 130 23.15 13.63 -10.20
N GLU A 131 23.52 13.71 -11.49
CA GLU A 131 23.40 12.60 -12.46
C GLU A 131 24.37 11.44 -12.19
N GLY A 132 25.42 11.65 -11.38
CA GLY A 132 26.34 10.60 -10.96
C GLY A 132 25.84 9.75 -9.79
N TYR A 133 24.68 10.08 -9.21
CA TYR A 133 24.18 9.40 -8.02
C TYR A 133 23.27 8.21 -8.38
N HIS A 134 23.47 7.08 -7.68
CA HIS A 134 22.55 5.96 -7.67
C HIS A 134 22.45 5.38 -6.25
N TRP A 135 21.23 5.12 -5.75
CA TRP A 135 20.99 4.69 -4.36
C TRP A 135 21.70 3.38 -3.97
N VAL A 136 21.98 2.53 -4.95
CA VAL A 136 22.73 1.27 -4.76
C VAL A 136 24.15 1.55 -4.22
N MET A 137 24.74 2.70 -4.52
CA MET A 137 26.06 3.08 -3.98
C MET A 137 26.01 3.22 -2.46
N ASP A 138 24.99 3.92 -1.93
CA ASP A 138 24.75 4.04 -0.49
C ASP A 138 24.53 2.66 0.17
N LEU A 139 23.92 1.72 -0.56
CA LEU A 139 23.73 0.35 -0.08
C LEU A 139 25.06 -0.40 0.06
N TYR A 140 25.93 -0.32 -0.93
CA TYR A 140 27.27 -0.95 -0.87
C TYR A 140 28.08 -0.41 0.31
N GLU A 141 28.06 0.91 0.52
CA GLU A 141 28.74 1.54 1.64
C GLU A 141 28.20 1.05 3.00
N ARG A 142 26.87 1.04 3.17
CA ARG A 142 26.23 0.57 4.42
C ARG A 142 26.49 -0.90 4.70
N LEU A 143 26.57 -1.72 3.66
CA LEU A 143 26.89 -3.15 3.77
C LEU A 143 28.40 -3.42 3.88
N LYS A 144 29.24 -2.37 3.84
CA LYS A 144 30.70 -2.48 3.83
C LYS A 144 31.23 -3.37 2.71
N LEU A 145 30.56 -3.31 1.55
CA LEU A 145 30.94 -4.05 0.36
C LEU A 145 31.89 -3.22 -0.51
N PRO A 146 32.89 -3.84 -1.14
CA PRO A 146 33.75 -3.15 -2.09
C PRO A 146 32.95 -2.70 -3.30
N VAL A 147 33.09 -1.43 -3.68
CA VAL A 147 32.50 -0.87 -4.88
C VAL A 147 33.49 -1.04 -6.02
N PHE A 148 33.21 -1.97 -6.93
CA PHE A 148 34.04 -2.19 -8.11
C PHE A 148 33.76 -1.13 -9.19
N PRO A 149 34.76 -0.68 -9.96
CA PRO A 149 34.55 0.28 -11.05
C PRO A 149 33.47 -0.15 -12.05
N ALA A 150 33.41 -1.44 -12.38
CA ALA A 150 32.39 -2.00 -13.26
C ALA A 150 30.94 -1.81 -12.73
N VAL A 151 30.76 -1.83 -11.40
CA VAL A 151 29.46 -1.55 -10.77
C VAL A 151 29.11 -0.07 -10.95
N VAL A 152 30.07 0.83 -10.73
CA VAL A 152 29.85 2.27 -10.91
C VAL A 152 29.46 2.60 -12.34
N GLU A 153 30.18 2.04 -13.32
CA GLU A 153 29.89 2.22 -14.74
C GLU A 153 28.50 1.69 -15.12
N ALA A 154 28.14 0.50 -14.63
CA ALA A 154 26.82 -0.08 -14.87
C ALA A 154 25.69 0.77 -14.28
N LEU A 155 25.88 1.30 -13.06
CA LEU A 155 24.90 2.17 -12.41
C LEU A 155 24.78 3.52 -13.13
N ALA A 156 25.90 4.13 -13.54
CA ALA A 156 25.90 5.37 -14.32
C ALA A 156 25.17 5.20 -15.66
N LYS A 157 25.40 4.08 -16.35
CA LYS A 157 24.65 3.73 -17.57
C LYS A 157 23.15 3.61 -17.28
N GLY A 158 22.77 2.93 -16.21
CA GLY A 158 21.37 2.80 -15.79
C GLY A 158 20.70 4.15 -15.48
N VAL A 159 21.42 5.09 -14.87
CA VAL A 159 20.93 6.45 -14.64
C VAL A 159 20.66 7.17 -15.96
N GLN A 160 21.59 7.09 -16.92
CA GLN A 160 21.42 7.73 -18.23
C GLN A 160 20.25 7.13 -19.02
N GLU A 161 20.08 5.81 -18.99
CA GLU A 161 18.92 5.12 -19.58
C GLU A 161 17.60 5.54 -18.91
N HIS A 162 17.60 5.73 -17.60
CA HIS A 162 16.44 6.22 -16.86
C HIS A 162 16.08 7.66 -17.25
N ILE A 163 17.07 8.56 -17.32
CA ILE A 163 16.88 9.96 -17.72
C ILE A 163 16.31 10.04 -19.13
N THR A 164 16.93 9.36 -20.10
CA THR A 164 16.48 9.36 -21.50
C THR A 164 15.08 8.80 -21.65
N THR A 165 14.76 7.70 -20.97
CA THR A 165 13.41 7.11 -20.98
C THR A 165 12.38 8.05 -20.37
N THR A 166 12.72 8.68 -19.24
CA THR A 166 11.83 9.62 -18.54
C THR A 166 11.57 10.86 -19.40
N THR A 167 12.59 11.46 -20.00
CA THR A 167 12.44 12.62 -20.90
C THR A 167 11.57 12.27 -22.11
N LYS A 168 11.75 11.07 -22.69
CA LYS A 168 10.90 10.58 -23.79
C LYS A 168 9.45 10.36 -23.36
N GLN A 169 9.20 9.87 -22.15
CA GLN A 169 7.85 9.69 -21.62
C GLN A 169 7.15 11.01 -21.27
N GLN A 170 7.93 12.02 -20.87
CA GLN A 170 7.45 13.37 -20.57
C GLN A 170 7.23 14.23 -21.82
N SER A 171 7.73 13.82 -22.99
CA SER A 171 7.45 14.50 -24.25
C SER A 171 5.96 14.42 -24.61
N ASP A 172 5.49 15.34 -25.45
CA ASP A 172 4.08 15.39 -25.82
C ASP A 172 3.66 14.18 -26.64
N GLU A 173 4.57 13.60 -27.42
CA GLU A 173 4.36 12.31 -28.09
C GLU A 173 4.22 11.16 -27.07
N GLY A 174 5.04 11.16 -26.02
CA GLY A 174 4.96 10.20 -24.93
C GLY A 174 3.62 10.29 -24.18
N LYS A 175 3.18 11.51 -23.86
CA LYS A 175 1.88 11.77 -23.25
C LYS A 175 0.72 11.32 -24.13
N LYS A 176 0.75 11.66 -25.44
CA LYS A 176 -0.27 11.24 -26.42
C LYS A 176 -0.37 9.72 -26.49
N LYS A 177 0.77 9.02 -26.59
CA LYS A 177 0.81 7.56 -26.61
C LYS A 177 0.26 6.96 -25.30
N ARG A 178 0.54 7.57 -24.15
CA ARG A 178 0.00 7.14 -22.85
C ARG A 178 -1.52 7.27 -22.79
N VAL A 179 -2.08 8.35 -23.33
CA VAL A 179 -3.54 8.55 -23.41
C VAL A 179 -4.17 7.50 -24.31
N GLN A 180 -3.61 7.26 -25.51
CA GLN A 180 -4.09 6.21 -26.42
C GLN A 180 -4.07 4.83 -25.76
N GLN A 181 -3.02 4.50 -25.02
CA GLN A 181 -2.94 3.23 -24.27
C GLN A 181 -3.93 3.15 -23.09
N LYS A 182 -4.32 4.28 -22.49
CA LYS A 182 -5.38 4.30 -21.47
C LYS A 182 -6.74 4.04 -22.09
N VAL A 183 -7.05 4.70 -23.20
CA VAL A 183 -8.29 4.51 -23.95
C VAL A 183 -8.42 3.05 -24.41
N ALA A 184 -7.39 2.50 -25.06
CA ALA A 184 -7.40 1.11 -25.51
C ALA A 184 -7.58 0.11 -24.35
N ARG A 185 -7.00 0.39 -23.17
CA ARG A 185 -7.21 -0.45 -21.97
C ARG A 185 -8.63 -0.35 -21.42
N ALA A 186 -9.23 0.83 -21.45
CA ALA A 186 -10.62 1.02 -21.03
C ALA A 186 -11.58 0.30 -21.99
N GLU A 187 -11.32 0.36 -23.29
CA GLU A 187 -12.07 -0.37 -24.32
C GLU A 187 -11.96 -1.88 -24.12
N ASP A 188 -10.74 -2.42 -23.98
CA ASP A 188 -10.51 -3.85 -23.69
C ASP A 188 -11.17 -4.28 -22.38
N GLN A 189 -11.11 -3.46 -21.33
CA GLN A 189 -11.79 -3.76 -20.07
C GLN A 189 -13.33 -3.74 -20.21
N ALA A 190 -13.88 -2.83 -21.00
CA ALA A 190 -15.31 -2.79 -21.30
C ALA A 190 -15.75 -4.00 -22.13
N GLU A 191 -14.95 -4.44 -23.10
CA GLU A 191 -15.18 -5.66 -23.86
C GLU A 191 -15.12 -6.91 -22.98
N ARG A 192 -14.14 -7.00 -22.06
CA ARG A 192 -14.07 -8.10 -21.08
C ARG A 192 -15.27 -8.14 -20.16
N LYS A 193 -15.75 -6.98 -19.68
CA LYS A 193 -16.99 -6.90 -18.88
C LYS A 193 -18.20 -7.38 -19.68
N LYS A 194 -18.33 -6.95 -20.94
CA LYS A 194 -19.40 -7.40 -21.86
C LYS A 194 -19.31 -8.90 -22.12
N TRP A 195 -18.11 -9.43 -22.33
CA TRP A 195 -17.87 -10.86 -22.55
C TRP A 195 -18.20 -11.69 -21.31
N GLY A 196 -17.79 -11.24 -20.11
CA GLY A 196 -18.13 -11.89 -18.84
C GLY A 196 -19.64 -11.96 -18.59
N LYS A 197 -20.37 -10.85 -18.82
CA LYS A 197 -21.85 -10.82 -18.73
C LYS A 197 -22.53 -11.78 -19.72
N ARG A 198 -21.95 -12.00 -20.91
CA ARG A 198 -22.47 -12.94 -21.91
C ARG A 198 -22.23 -14.40 -21.57
N GLN A 199 -21.20 -14.71 -20.77
CA GLN A 199 -20.84 -16.10 -20.49
C GLN A 199 -21.61 -16.75 -19.33
N ALA A 200 -22.51 -16.02 -18.65
CA ALA A 200 -23.26 -16.53 -17.48
C ALA A 200 -22.36 -17.33 -16.51
N VAL A 201 -21.11 -16.88 -16.35
CA VAL A 201 -20.16 -17.54 -15.45
C VAL A 201 -20.60 -17.17 -14.05
N GLN A 202 -21.29 -18.12 -13.41
CA GLN A 202 -21.55 -18.06 -11.98
C GLN A 202 -20.19 -18.10 -11.28
N HIS A 203 -19.74 -16.96 -10.79
CA HIS A 203 -18.56 -16.88 -9.94
C HIS A 203 -18.86 -17.66 -8.66
N SER A 204 -18.10 -18.72 -8.37
CA SER A 204 -18.29 -19.59 -7.20
C SER A 204 -17.88 -18.95 -5.86
N TYR A 205 -17.59 -17.65 -5.87
CA TYR A 205 -17.24 -16.84 -4.70
C TYR A 205 -18.04 -15.54 -4.76
N GLY A 206 -19.03 -15.40 -3.87
CA GLY A 206 -19.93 -14.25 -3.77
C GLY A 206 -21.17 -14.40 -4.66
N ALA A 207 -22.27 -14.88 -4.07
CA ALA A 207 -23.59 -14.78 -4.67
C ALA A 207 -24.15 -13.37 -4.42
N ASP A 208 -24.69 -12.78 -5.49
CA ASP A 208 -25.59 -11.62 -5.58
C ASP A 208 -25.65 -10.67 -4.38
N ASP A 209 -25.08 -9.48 -4.56
CA ASP A 209 -25.79 -8.25 -4.18
C ASP A 209 -25.92 -7.39 -5.44
N GLU A 210 -27.17 -7.12 -5.77
CA GLU A 210 -27.62 -6.25 -6.86
C GLU A 210 -27.09 -4.83 -6.65
N ASP A 211 -26.62 -4.23 -7.75
CA ASP A 211 -26.31 -2.82 -7.98
C ASP A 211 -26.53 -1.83 -6.80
N GLU A 212 -25.42 -1.37 -6.19
CA GLU A 212 -25.40 -0.07 -5.52
C GLU A 212 -24.42 0.86 -6.26
N ASP A 213 -24.99 1.75 -7.05
CA ASP A 213 -24.35 2.93 -7.62
C ASP A 213 -23.64 3.73 -6.52
N GLY A 214 -22.33 3.95 -6.63
CA GLY A 214 -21.69 4.94 -5.76
C GLY A 214 -20.18 4.89 -5.59
N VAL A 215 -19.40 5.10 -6.65
CA VAL A 215 -18.31 6.10 -6.65
C VAL A 215 -18.15 6.57 -8.08
N GLY A 216 -18.95 7.56 -8.47
CA GLY A 216 -18.59 8.40 -9.61
C GLY A 216 -17.29 9.12 -9.23
N GLU A 217 -16.20 8.85 -9.96
CA GLU A 217 -15.19 9.88 -10.12
C GLU A 217 -15.91 11.03 -10.83
N GLU A 218 -16.23 12.10 -10.10
CA GLU A 218 -16.67 13.36 -10.69
C GLU A 218 -15.60 13.76 -11.71
N GLU A 219 -15.88 13.50 -12.98
CA GLU A 219 -15.12 14.04 -14.10
C GLU A 219 -15.25 15.56 -14.01
N ASP A 220 -14.19 16.25 -13.58
CA ASP A 220 -14.14 17.71 -13.53
C ASP A 220 -14.49 18.28 -14.93
N PRO A 221 -15.67 18.90 -15.11
CA PRO A 221 -16.13 19.36 -16.41
C PRO A 221 -15.24 20.47 -17.01
N HIS A 222 -14.36 21.10 -16.21
CA HIS A 222 -13.42 22.11 -16.70
C HIS A 222 -12.27 21.52 -17.53
N LEU A 223 -11.94 20.23 -17.37
CA LEU A 223 -10.89 19.59 -18.19
C LEU A 223 -11.35 19.25 -19.62
N ILE A 224 -12.66 19.22 -19.88
CA ILE A 224 -13.25 18.92 -21.19
C ILE A 224 -13.48 20.21 -21.99
N ALA A 225 -13.84 21.32 -21.34
CA ALA A 225 -14.11 22.59 -22.00
C ALA A 225 -12.88 23.20 -22.72
N ASP A 226 -11.67 23.00 -22.19
CA ASP A 226 -10.44 23.52 -22.80
C ASP A 226 -10.07 22.85 -24.14
N VAL A 227 -10.62 21.66 -24.41
CA VAL A 227 -10.37 20.94 -25.66
C VAL A 227 -11.32 21.39 -26.77
N GLU A 228 -12.56 21.77 -26.44
CA GLU A 228 -13.54 22.23 -27.45
C GLU A 228 -13.22 23.63 -27.99
N VAL A 229 -12.59 24.51 -27.21
CA VAL A 229 -12.19 25.86 -27.66
C VAL A 229 -11.03 25.81 -28.68
N LEU A 230 -10.21 24.77 -28.65
CA LEU A 230 -9.10 24.56 -29.61
C LEU A 230 -9.53 23.94 -30.94
N TRP A 231 -10.80 23.51 -31.06
CA TRP A 231 -11.33 22.78 -32.22
C TRP A 231 -12.37 23.56 -33.05
N GLN A 232 -12.43 24.89 -32.96
CA GLN A 232 -13.11 25.69 -33.99
C GLN A 232 -12.17 26.00 -35.16
N PRO A 233 -12.36 25.40 -36.35
CA PRO A 233 -11.65 25.85 -37.55
C PRO A 233 -12.20 27.22 -37.97
N MET A 234 -11.31 28.22 -38.04
CA MET A 234 -11.54 29.45 -38.80
C MET A 234 -11.81 29.10 -40.27
N MET A 235 -13.08 28.90 -40.62
CA MET A 235 -13.54 29.16 -41.99
C MET A 235 -13.68 30.67 -42.13
N MET A 236 -12.66 31.33 -42.66
CA MET A 236 -12.87 32.62 -43.31
C MET A 236 -12.83 32.42 -44.82
N GLU A 237 -13.93 32.81 -45.42
CA GLU A 237 -14.32 32.69 -46.82
C GLU A 237 -13.36 33.46 -47.72
N ILE A 238 -13.00 32.83 -48.84
CA ILE A 238 -12.48 33.49 -50.02
C ILE A 238 -13.69 33.98 -50.81
N VAL A 239 -13.88 35.30 -50.87
CA VAL A 239 -14.41 36.03 -52.03
C VAL A 239 -13.54 37.26 -52.24
#